data_AF-A0A7S0NRX7-F1
#
_entry.id   AF-A0A7S0NRX7-F1
#
_cell.length_a   1.000
_cell.length_b   1.000
_cell.length_c   1.000
_cell.angle_alpha   90.00
_cell.angle_beta   90.00
_cell.angle_gamma   90.00
#
_symmetry.space_group_name_H-M   'P 1'
#
loop_
_entity.id
_entity.type
_entity.pdbx_description
1 polymer ?
#
loop_
_entity_poly.entity_id
_entity_poly.type
_entity_poly.pdbx_seq_one_letter_code
_entity_poly.pdbx_strand_id
1 'polypeptide(L)'
;VDSFFCKMLTVRFGRCLPRASSNGCFQRLCCSPRMLSTAAADEPAPAPAPVPRMSATLEVIVSKIFPAGFGWQAASVVAGAQGFEADTLQFAVTTGAGDFAGVLAGHSIFSLLNAALGRGNGLGSDLVAGLWLASAAFCSGTAWQPTVNFLAGAGCSFVTTAVTCGAVTGTAFFAGLRLGRFIYKPLGLPEMDYANLCGDAMLSVSIGAATGTFVGTDISFKDNFLMPAFGVTDSMSDLEGCVRAGSSTAAGFLCMQSLQNITLPRGANWLDPVKI
;
A
#
# COMPACT_ATOMS: atom_id res chain seq x y z
N VAL A 1 -6.95 -1.61 13.16
CA VAL A 1 -6.11 -0.95 12.14
C VAL A 1 -6.79 -0.98 10.77
N ASP A 2 -7.65 -1.97 10.52
CA ASP A 2 -8.66 -1.88 9.44
C ASP A 2 -9.61 -0.70 9.68
N SER A 3 -10.02 -0.47 10.94
CA SER A 3 -10.66 0.79 11.35
C SER A 3 -9.74 2.02 11.23
N PHE A 4 -8.42 1.90 11.07
CA PHE A 4 -7.49 3.04 11.04
C PHE A 4 -7.22 3.54 9.62
N PHE A 5 -7.00 2.63 8.67
CA PHE A 5 -7.07 2.97 7.25
C PHE A 5 -8.50 3.41 6.90
N CYS A 6 -9.51 2.64 7.31
CA CYS A 6 -10.90 3.02 7.10
C CYS A 6 -11.27 4.32 7.85
N LYS A 7 -10.78 4.63 9.06
CA LYS A 7 -11.03 5.95 9.72
C LYS A 7 -10.26 7.11 9.09
N MET A 8 -9.08 6.89 8.52
CA MET A 8 -8.45 7.90 7.65
C MET A 8 -9.30 8.15 6.39
N LEU A 9 -9.99 7.13 5.89
CA LEU A 9 -10.95 7.26 4.77
C LEU A 9 -12.35 7.75 5.23
N THR A 10 -12.67 7.71 6.53
CA THR A 10 -14.00 8.01 7.10
C THR A 10 -13.95 9.21 8.07
N VAL A 11 -13.13 10.22 7.79
CA VAL A 11 -13.29 11.52 8.45
C VAL A 11 -14.42 12.29 7.74
N ARG A 12 -15.63 12.14 8.29
CA ARG A 12 -16.84 12.95 8.10
C ARG A 12 -17.58 12.85 6.76
N PHE A 13 -18.41 11.82 6.62
CA PHE A 13 -19.79 12.06 6.19
C PHE A 13 -20.71 12.02 7.41
N GLY A 14 -20.87 13.19 8.04
CA GLY A 14 -22.06 13.43 8.83
C GLY A 14 -23.26 13.19 7.93
N ARG A 15 -24.26 12.46 8.45
CA ARG A 15 -25.56 12.25 7.83
C ARG A 15 -26.02 13.54 7.16
N CYS A 16 -26.02 13.56 5.83
CA CYS A 16 -26.74 14.58 5.09
C CYS A 16 -28.22 14.48 5.49
N LEU A 17 -28.71 15.57 6.07
CA LEU A 17 -30.12 15.84 6.33
C LEU A 17 -30.96 15.53 5.09
N PRO A 18 -32.18 14.98 5.23
CA PRO A 18 -33.07 14.87 4.09
C PRO A 18 -33.51 16.26 3.64
N ARG A 19 -33.21 16.54 2.36
CA ARG A 19 -34.02 17.24 1.36
C ARG A 19 -35.02 18.28 1.88
N ALA A 20 -34.73 19.54 1.59
CA ALA A 20 -35.74 20.56 1.43
C ALA A 20 -36.70 20.16 0.30
N SER A 21 -37.97 19.91 0.66
CA SER A 21 -39.09 19.88 -0.27
C SER A 21 -39.90 21.14 -0.05
N SER A 22 -39.95 21.99 -1.07
CA SER A 22 -40.97 23.02 -1.23
C SER A 22 -42.36 22.38 -1.21
N ASN A 23 -43.26 22.87 -0.36
CA ASN A 23 -44.65 23.24 -0.68
C ASN A 23 -45.48 23.52 0.59
N GLY A 24 -45.95 24.77 0.70
CA GLY A 24 -47.31 25.15 1.09
C GLY A 24 -48.00 24.64 2.37
N CYS A 25 -48.38 25.62 3.20
CA CYS A 25 -49.73 25.79 3.78
C CYS A 25 -50.08 25.12 5.13
N PHE A 26 -50.36 26.00 6.12
CA PHE A 26 -51.36 25.90 7.20
C PHE A 26 -51.39 24.67 8.14
N GLN A 27 -50.98 24.84 9.41
CA GLN A 27 -51.88 24.92 10.60
C GLN A 27 -51.18 24.60 11.95
N ARG A 28 -51.63 25.35 12.96
CA ARG A 28 -51.82 25.00 14.38
C ARG A 28 -50.62 24.88 15.32
N LEU A 29 -50.47 25.98 16.07
CA LEU A 29 -50.14 26.04 17.49
C LEU A 29 -50.74 24.88 18.30
N CYS A 30 -49.88 24.03 18.84
CA CYS A 30 -50.14 23.26 20.05
C CYS A 30 -48.93 23.40 20.97
N CYS A 31 -49.11 24.11 22.10
CA CYS A 31 -48.19 24.10 23.23
C CYS A 31 -48.03 22.65 23.72
N SER A 32 -46.85 22.08 23.52
CA SER A 32 -46.44 20.82 24.14
C SER A 32 -45.61 21.14 25.39
N PRO A 33 -45.87 20.52 26.55
CA PRO A 33 -45.06 20.72 27.74
C PRO A 33 -43.66 20.16 27.51
N ARG A 34 -42.67 21.03 27.61
CA ARG A 34 -41.25 20.71 27.51
C ARG A 34 -40.86 19.84 28.70
N MET A 35 -40.93 18.51 28.54
CA MET A 35 -40.30 17.58 29.48
C MET A 35 -38.79 17.81 29.43
N LEU A 36 -38.23 18.35 30.51
CA LEU A 36 -36.80 18.35 30.79
C LEU A 36 -36.35 16.91 30.99
N SER A 37 -35.98 16.24 29.89
CA SER A 37 -35.21 15.01 29.94
C SER A 37 -33.81 15.37 30.44
N THR A 38 -33.49 14.93 31.65
CA THR A 38 -32.12 14.84 32.16
C THR A 38 -31.41 13.71 31.41
N ALA A 39 -31.14 13.92 30.12
CA ALA A 39 -30.24 13.06 29.37
C ALA A 39 -28.85 13.25 29.99
N ALA A 40 -28.41 12.25 30.75
CA ALA A 40 -27.02 12.16 31.18
C ALA A 40 -26.17 12.33 29.92
N ALA A 41 -25.28 13.32 29.93
CA ALA A 41 -24.35 13.52 28.85
C ALA A 41 -23.50 12.25 28.74
N ASP A 42 -23.73 11.46 27.69
CA ASP A 42 -22.88 10.33 27.33
C ASP A 42 -21.46 10.88 27.16
N GLU A 43 -20.62 10.64 28.16
CA GLU A 43 -19.21 11.00 28.10
C GLU A 43 -18.61 10.24 26.91
N PRO A 44 -18.00 10.94 25.94
CA PRO A 44 -17.52 10.30 24.73
C PRO A 44 -16.48 9.24 25.11
N ALA A 45 -16.73 8.00 24.66
CA ALA A 45 -15.84 6.88 24.94
C ALA A 45 -14.37 7.26 24.62
N PRO A 46 -13.41 6.92 25.49
CA PRO A 46 -12.02 7.29 25.31
C PRO A 46 -11.50 6.79 23.96
N ALA A 47 -10.74 7.64 23.26
CA ALA A 47 -10.16 7.28 21.98
C ALA A 47 -9.29 6.01 22.13
N PRO A 48 -9.34 5.08 21.17
CA PRO A 48 -8.53 3.86 21.23
C PRO A 48 -7.04 4.20 21.25
N ALA A 49 -6.27 3.44 22.03
CA ALA A 49 -4.83 3.59 22.10
C ALA A 49 -4.19 3.43 20.71
N PRO A 50 -3.17 4.25 20.36
CA PRO A 50 -2.50 4.14 19.06
C PRO A 50 -1.80 2.79 18.95
N VAL A 51 -1.96 2.12 17.80
CA VAL A 51 -1.23 0.88 17.52
C VAL A 51 0.26 1.19 17.38
N PRO A 52 1.16 0.40 17.98
CA PRO A 52 2.59 0.59 17.81
C PRO A 52 2.96 0.53 16.32
N ARG A 53 3.68 1.54 15.81
CA ARG A 53 4.08 1.65 14.38
C ARG A 53 4.72 0.36 13.84
N MET A 54 5.49 -0.34 14.67
CA MET A 54 6.13 -1.60 14.27
C MET A 54 5.12 -2.72 14.01
N SER A 55 4.04 -2.81 14.79
CA SER A 55 2.96 -3.78 14.52
C SER A 55 2.35 -3.51 13.16
N ALA A 56 1.99 -2.25 12.87
CA ALA A 56 1.44 -1.86 11.58
C ALA A 56 2.44 -2.10 10.42
N THR A 57 3.74 -1.92 10.67
CA THR A 57 4.80 -2.23 9.70
C THR A 57 4.82 -3.71 9.35
N LEU A 58 4.78 -4.59 10.35
CA LEU A 58 4.75 -6.04 10.14
C LEU A 58 3.47 -6.50 9.43
N GLU A 59 2.32 -5.92 9.79
CA GLU A 59 1.05 -6.16 9.09
C GLU A 59 1.16 -5.80 7.61
N VAL A 60 1.75 -4.65 7.27
CA VAL A 60 1.94 -4.20 5.89
C VAL A 60 2.91 -5.12 5.13
N ILE A 61 3.98 -5.56 5.78
CA ILE A 61 4.93 -6.51 5.18
C ILE A 61 4.25 -7.81 4.79
N VAL A 62 3.55 -8.45 5.73
CA VAL A 62 2.92 -9.76 5.51
C VAL A 62 1.77 -9.67 4.51
N SER A 63 0.96 -8.62 4.61
CA SER A 63 -0.26 -8.52 3.79
C SER A 63 -0.04 -7.87 2.43
N LYS A 64 1.02 -7.09 2.21
CA LYS A 64 1.20 -6.34 0.96
C LYS A 64 2.60 -6.51 0.38
N ILE A 65 3.66 -6.16 1.14
CA ILE A 65 5.03 -6.06 0.57
C ILE A 65 5.58 -7.42 0.13
N PHE A 66 5.53 -8.42 1.01
CA PHE A 66 6.00 -9.76 0.64
C PHE A 66 5.16 -10.35 -0.52
N PRO A 67 3.81 -10.30 -0.47
CA PRO A 67 2.99 -10.73 -1.59
C PRO A 67 3.28 -10.00 -2.91
N ALA A 68 3.65 -8.71 -2.88
CA ALA A 68 4.04 -7.95 -4.06
C ALA A 68 5.27 -8.59 -4.73
N GLY A 69 6.41 -8.65 -4.02
CA GLY A 69 7.63 -9.24 -4.55
C GLY A 69 7.46 -10.71 -4.97
N PHE A 70 6.68 -11.48 -4.21
CA PHE A 70 6.31 -12.85 -4.59
C PHE A 70 5.53 -12.88 -5.91
N GLY A 71 4.50 -12.05 -6.03
CA GLY A 71 3.62 -11.98 -7.21
C GLY A 71 4.36 -11.51 -8.45
N TRP A 72 5.26 -10.53 -8.31
CA TRP A 72 6.12 -10.06 -9.39
C TRP A 72 6.97 -11.21 -9.95
N GLN A 73 7.65 -11.98 -9.08
CA GLN A 73 8.50 -13.10 -9.50
C GLN A 73 7.68 -14.28 -10.05
N ALA A 74 6.51 -14.55 -9.48
CA ALA A 74 5.61 -15.57 -10.03
C ALA A 74 5.18 -15.20 -11.47
N ALA A 75 4.88 -13.92 -11.70
CA ALA A 75 4.55 -13.43 -13.03
C ALA A 75 5.75 -13.41 -13.99
N SER A 76 6.98 -13.24 -13.50
CA SER A 76 8.18 -13.32 -14.36
C SER A 76 8.40 -14.75 -14.89
N VAL A 77 8.12 -15.77 -14.07
CA VAL A 77 8.13 -17.18 -14.50
C VAL A 77 7.07 -17.41 -15.59
N VAL A 78 5.85 -16.89 -15.39
CA VAL A 78 4.78 -16.98 -16.39
C VAL A 78 5.16 -16.26 -17.69
N ALA A 79 5.76 -15.06 -17.59
CA ALA A 79 6.23 -14.31 -18.75
C ALA A 79 7.31 -15.08 -19.52
N GLY A 80 8.28 -15.67 -18.82
CA GLY A 80 9.32 -16.51 -19.42
C GLY A 80 8.73 -17.74 -20.13
N ALA A 81 7.74 -18.41 -19.52
CA ALA A 81 7.03 -19.53 -20.14
C ALA A 81 6.23 -19.14 -21.40
N GLN A 82 5.87 -17.86 -21.54
CA GLN A 82 5.24 -17.29 -22.74
C GLN A 82 6.26 -16.83 -23.79
N GLY A 83 7.56 -16.92 -23.50
CA GLY A 83 8.63 -16.47 -24.38
C GLY A 83 8.83 -14.95 -24.40
N PHE A 84 8.42 -14.25 -23.34
CA PHE A 84 8.71 -12.81 -23.22
C PHE A 84 10.11 -12.62 -22.67
N GLU A 85 10.95 -11.94 -23.44
CA GLU A 85 12.29 -11.53 -23.00
C GLU A 85 12.21 -10.44 -21.93
N ALA A 86 13.17 -10.44 -21.00
CA ALA A 86 13.19 -9.53 -19.86
C ALA A 86 13.31 -8.04 -20.27
N ASP A 87 13.72 -7.73 -21.50
CA ASP A 87 13.82 -6.37 -22.03
C ASP A 87 12.57 -5.89 -22.79
N THR A 88 11.50 -6.70 -22.81
CA THR A 88 10.26 -6.38 -23.51
C THR A 88 9.25 -5.67 -22.62
N LEU A 89 8.39 -4.86 -23.27
CA LEU A 89 7.25 -4.23 -22.59
C LEU A 89 6.26 -5.28 -22.05
N GLN A 90 6.09 -6.40 -22.75
CA GLN A 90 5.22 -7.49 -22.37
C GLN A 90 5.66 -8.11 -21.04
N PHE A 91 6.96 -8.35 -20.87
CA PHE A 91 7.52 -8.83 -19.61
C PHE A 91 7.26 -7.82 -18.48
N ALA A 92 7.60 -6.55 -18.69
CA ALA A 92 7.40 -5.49 -17.70
C ALA A 92 5.92 -5.32 -17.28
N VAL A 93 4.98 -5.34 -18.22
CA VAL A 93 3.55 -5.27 -17.90
C VAL A 93 3.08 -6.52 -17.16
N THR A 94 3.55 -7.70 -17.56
CA THR A 94 3.17 -8.97 -16.93
C THR A 94 3.64 -9.03 -15.48
N THR A 95 4.90 -8.65 -15.21
CA THR A 95 5.42 -8.64 -13.84
C THR A 95 4.79 -7.56 -12.98
N GLY A 96 4.49 -6.38 -13.53
CA GLY A 96 3.66 -5.38 -12.83
C GLY A 96 2.26 -5.89 -12.49
N ALA A 97 1.62 -6.68 -13.37
CA ALA A 97 0.35 -7.34 -13.07
C ALA A 97 0.48 -8.39 -11.97
N GLY A 98 1.62 -9.08 -11.90
CA GLY A 98 1.99 -9.94 -10.77
C GLY A 98 2.05 -9.19 -9.45
N ASP A 99 2.70 -8.03 -9.43
CA ASP A 99 2.81 -7.14 -8.27
C ASP A 99 1.42 -6.67 -7.80
N PHE A 100 0.56 -6.25 -8.74
CA PHE A 100 -0.84 -5.91 -8.49
C PHE A 100 -1.60 -7.07 -7.83
N ALA A 101 -1.53 -8.25 -8.44
CA ALA A 101 -2.26 -9.43 -7.98
C ALA A 101 -1.78 -9.86 -6.60
N GLY A 102 -0.46 -9.82 -6.36
CA GLY A 102 0.16 -10.09 -5.07
C GLY A 102 -0.38 -9.18 -3.96
N VAL A 103 -0.35 -7.86 -4.17
CA VAL A 103 -0.86 -6.89 -3.20
C VAL A 103 -2.36 -7.06 -2.95
N LEU A 104 -3.17 -7.20 -4.00
CA LEU A 104 -4.62 -7.33 -3.86
C LEU A 104 -5.00 -8.63 -3.13
N ALA A 105 -4.37 -9.75 -3.49
CA ALA A 105 -4.61 -11.04 -2.86
C ALA A 105 -4.17 -11.04 -1.39
N GLY A 106 -2.94 -10.58 -1.10
CA GLY A 106 -2.43 -10.50 0.25
C GLY A 106 -3.27 -9.60 1.16
N HIS A 107 -3.68 -8.43 0.64
CA HIS A 107 -4.56 -7.52 1.37
C HIS A 107 -5.91 -8.17 1.66
N SER A 108 -6.52 -8.78 0.65
CA SER A 108 -7.84 -9.40 0.77
C SER A 108 -7.84 -10.57 1.76
N ILE A 109 -6.84 -11.44 1.69
CA ILE A 109 -6.67 -12.56 2.63
C ILE A 109 -6.51 -12.02 4.05
N PHE A 110 -5.66 -11.00 4.25
CA PHE A 110 -5.44 -10.41 5.57
C PHE A 110 -6.73 -9.80 6.15
N SER A 111 -7.49 -9.03 5.36
CA SER A 111 -8.77 -8.45 5.80
C SER A 111 -9.82 -9.52 6.13
N LEU A 112 -9.89 -10.60 5.34
CA LEU A 112 -10.77 -11.73 5.63
C LEU A 112 -10.41 -12.43 6.95
N LEU A 113 -9.12 -12.68 7.18
CA LEU A 113 -8.63 -13.29 8.41
C LEU A 113 -8.91 -12.41 9.62
N ASN A 114 -8.66 -11.09 9.52
CA ASN A 114 -9.00 -10.16 10.59
C ASN A 114 -10.50 -10.14 10.89
N ALA A 115 -11.35 -10.16 9.87
CA ALA A 115 -12.80 -10.23 10.04
C ALA A 115 -13.23 -11.54 10.74
N ALA A 116 -12.69 -12.68 10.31
CA ALA A 116 -12.95 -13.98 10.92
C ALA A 116 -12.52 -14.04 12.39
N LEU A 117 -11.48 -13.29 12.76
CA LEU A 117 -10.99 -13.15 14.14
C LEU A 117 -11.69 -12.04 14.95
N GLY A 118 -12.71 -11.37 14.40
CA GLY A 118 -13.42 -10.27 15.06
C GLY A 118 -12.59 -8.98 15.21
N ARG A 119 -11.56 -8.78 14.39
CA ARG A 119 -10.61 -7.65 14.42
C ARG A 119 -10.79 -6.63 13.28
N GLY A 120 -11.65 -6.93 12.30
CA GLY A 120 -11.82 -6.13 11.08
C GLY A 120 -13.28 -6.06 10.59
N ASN A 121 -13.51 -5.23 9.58
CA ASN A 121 -14.84 -4.95 9.01
C ASN A 121 -15.18 -5.84 7.78
N GLY A 122 -14.30 -6.78 7.40
CA GLY A 122 -14.43 -7.59 6.20
C GLY A 122 -14.00 -6.88 4.92
N LEU A 123 -14.13 -7.56 3.78
CA LEU A 123 -13.66 -7.05 2.48
C LEU A 123 -14.38 -5.80 1.98
N GLY A 124 -15.63 -5.55 2.41
CA GLY A 124 -16.47 -4.51 1.83
C GLY A 124 -15.84 -3.11 1.89
N SER A 125 -15.33 -2.69 3.05
CA SER A 125 -14.66 -1.40 3.21
C SER A 125 -13.21 -1.39 2.72
N ASP A 126 -12.57 -2.56 2.70
CA ASP A 126 -11.13 -2.68 2.52
C ASP A 126 -10.75 -2.90 1.05
N LEU A 127 -11.67 -3.41 0.23
CA LEU A 127 -11.42 -3.70 -1.18
C LEU A 127 -10.98 -2.47 -1.98
N VAL A 128 -11.58 -1.30 -1.74
CA VAL A 128 -11.22 -0.06 -2.45
C VAL A 128 -9.79 0.36 -2.11
N ALA A 129 -9.39 0.25 -0.85
CA ALA A 129 -8.02 0.52 -0.42
C ALA A 129 -7.04 -0.51 -1.00
N GLY A 130 -7.43 -1.79 -1.03
CA GLY A 130 -6.67 -2.88 -1.66
C GLY A 130 -6.42 -2.63 -3.15
N LEU A 131 -7.47 -2.29 -3.92
CA LEU A 131 -7.37 -1.97 -5.34
C LEU A 131 -6.51 -0.73 -5.61
N TRP A 132 -6.65 0.30 -4.78
CA TRP A 132 -5.84 1.51 -4.87
C TRP A 132 -4.35 1.22 -4.67
N LEU A 133 -4.00 0.48 -3.62
CA LEU A 133 -2.61 0.09 -3.34
C LEU A 133 -2.05 -0.87 -4.39
N ALA A 134 -2.85 -1.83 -4.85
CA ALA A 134 -2.46 -2.77 -5.90
C ALA A 134 -2.17 -2.04 -7.22
N SER A 135 -2.94 -1.01 -7.56
CA SER A 135 -2.70 -0.19 -8.76
C SER A 135 -1.41 0.62 -8.67
N ALA A 136 -1.07 1.13 -7.49
CA ALA A 136 0.23 1.77 -7.28
C ALA A 136 1.38 0.76 -7.39
N ALA A 137 1.20 -0.45 -6.85
CA ALA A 137 2.16 -1.53 -6.99
C ALA A 137 2.35 -1.95 -8.46
N PHE A 138 1.29 -2.02 -9.25
CA PHE A 138 1.37 -2.23 -10.71
C PHE A 138 2.35 -1.25 -11.38
N CYS A 139 2.19 0.06 -11.12
CA CYS A 139 3.06 1.09 -11.70
C CYS A 139 4.52 0.88 -11.30
N SER A 140 4.77 0.55 -10.03
CA SER A 140 6.12 0.27 -9.52
C SER A 140 6.73 -0.99 -10.15
N GLY A 141 5.98 -2.10 -10.15
CA GLY A 141 6.41 -3.39 -10.68
C GLY A 141 6.69 -3.34 -12.18
N THR A 142 5.89 -2.61 -12.96
CA THR A 142 6.13 -2.39 -14.40
C THR A 142 7.37 -1.54 -14.66
N ALA A 143 7.68 -0.57 -13.80
CA ALA A 143 8.88 0.26 -13.96
C ALA A 143 10.18 -0.46 -13.60
N TRP A 144 10.12 -1.54 -12.81
CA TRP A 144 11.30 -2.18 -12.22
C TRP A 144 12.25 -2.77 -13.28
N GLN A 145 11.79 -3.72 -14.09
CA GLN A 145 12.66 -4.43 -15.05
C GLN A 145 13.30 -3.48 -16.09
N PRO A 146 12.55 -2.56 -16.74
CA PRO A 146 13.16 -1.61 -17.67
C PRO A 146 14.25 -0.74 -17.01
N THR A 147 14.06 -0.38 -15.74
CA THR A 147 15.03 0.44 -15.00
C THR A 147 16.31 -0.34 -14.70
N VAL A 148 16.18 -1.58 -14.20
CA VAL A 148 17.34 -2.45 -13.93
C VAL A 148 18.11 -2.74 -15.21
N ASN A 149 17.42 -3.09 -16.30
CA ASN A 149 18.05 -3.36 -17.60
C ASN A 149 18.81 -2.15 -18.12
N PHE A 150 18.21 -0.95 -18.04
CA PHE A 150 18.86 0.28 -18.49
C PHE A 150 20.14 0.57 -17.71
N LEU A 151 20.09 0.46 -16.37
CA LEU A 151 21.22 0.76 -15.50
C LEU A 151 22.33 -0.30 -15.61
N ALA A 152 21.96 -1.58 -15.70
CA ALA A 152 22.90 -2.67 -15.97
C ALA A 152 23.58 -2.50 -17.34
N GLY A 153 22.80 -2.19 -18.39
CA GLY A 153 23.31 -1.92 -19.73
C GLY A 153 24.23 -0.69 -19.80
N ALA A 154 24.02 0.29 -18.93
CA ALA A 154 24.91 1.44 -18.76
C ALA A 154 26.19 1.14 -17.93
N GLY A 155 26.34 -0.09 -17.43
CA GLY A 155 27.50 -0.49 -16.64
C GLY A 155 27.50 0.04 -15.20
N CYS A 156 26.33 0.39 -14.65
CA CYS A 156 26.22 0.82 -13.27
C CYS A 156 26.54 -0.33 -12.28
N SER A 157 27.15 0.02 -11.15
CA SER A 157 27.39 -0.91 -10.04
C SER A 157 26.09 -1.35 -9.37
N PHE A 158 26.10 -2.46 -8.63
CA PHE A 158 24.94 -2.97 -7.91
C PHE A 158 24.28 -1.89 -7.04
N VAL A 159 25.06 -1.17 -6.22
CA VAL A 159 24.54 -0.13 -5.32
C VAL A 159 23.89 1.00 -6.10
N THR A 160 24.52 1.45 -7.19
CA THR A 160 23.99 2.52 -8.05
C THR A 160 22.67 2.09 -8.67
N THR A 161 22.60 0.85 -9.16
CA THR A 161 21.38 0.29 -9.71
C THR A 161 20.29 0.16 -8.66
N ALA A 162 20.59 -0.40 -7.49
CA ALA A 162 19.63 -0.58 -6.40
C ALA A 162 19.01 0.75 -5.94
N VAL A 163 19.85 1.77 -5.70
CA VAL A 163 19.38 3.10 -5.27
C VAL A 163 18.56 3.78 -6.36
N THR A 164 19.05 3.77 -7.60
CA THR A 164 18.39 4.46 -8.72
C THR A 164 17.09 3.77 -9.10
N CYS A 165 17.09 2.44 -9.15
CA CYS A 165 15.89 1.63 -9.33
C CYS A 165 14.87 1.97 -8.25
N GLY A 166 15.26 1.92 -6.98
CA GLY A 166 14.39 2.29 -5.86
C GLY A 166 13.79 3.69 -5.96
N ALA A 167 14.57 4.68 -6.42
CA ALA A 167 14.06 6.04 -6.64
C ALA A 167 13.01 6.10 -7.76
N VAL A 168 13.27 5.43 -8.89
CA VAL A 168 12.36 5.41 -10.05
C VAL A 168 11.06 4.67 -9.72
N THR A 169 11.14 3.47 -9.15
CA THR A 169 9.98 2.65 -8.80
C THR A 169 9.19 3.25 -7.64
N GLY A 170 9.85 3.83 -6.63
CA GLY A 170 9.19 4.61 -5.58
C GLY A 170 8.42 5.81 -6.14
N THR A 171 8.99 6.50 -7.14
CA THR A 171 8.29 7.60 -7.83
C THR A 171 7.11 7.10 -8.67
N ALA A 172 7.26 5.96 -9.36
CA ALA A 172 6.17 5.33 -10.12
C ALA A 172 5.03 4.88 -9.19
N PHE A 173 5.37 4.31 -8.02
CA PHE A 173 4.40 3.97 -6.97
C PHE A 173 3.64 5.21 -6.49
N PHE A 174 4.37 6.29 -6.15
CA PHE A 174 3.77 7.55 -5.74
C PHE A 174 2.79 8.09 -6.79
N ALA A 175 3.21 8.15 -8.05
CA ALA A 175 2.35 8.58 -9.14
C ALA A 175 1.09 7.70 -9.26
N GLY A 176 1.24 6.39 -9.09
CA GLY A 176 0.13 5.43 -9.02
C GLY A 176 -0.84 5.72 -7.86
N LEU A 177 -0.34 6.03 -6.66
CA LEU A 177 -1.19 6.45 -5.53
C LEU A 177 -1.99 7.71 -5.87
N ARG A 178 -1.34 8.72 -6.45
CA ARG A 178 -1.98 10.01 -6.82
C ARG A 178 -3.06 9.82 -7.88
N LEU A 179 -2.74 9.06 -8.94
CA LEU A 179 -3.70 8.73 -9.99
C LEU A 179 -4.87 7.90 -9.45
N GLY A 180 -4.57 6.93 -8.59
CA GLY A 180 -5.57 6.10 -7.96
C GLY A 180 -6.55 6.91 -7.09
N ARG A 181 -6.10 8.00 -6.43
CA ARG A 181 -7.02 8.90 -5.72
C ARG A 181 -8.02 9.60 -6.63
N PHE A 182 -7.62 9.91 -7.86
CA PHE A 182 -8.55 10.43 -8.85
C PHE A 182 -9.54 9.36 -9.34
N ILE A 183 -9.04 8.15 -9.65
CA ILE A 183 -9.84 7.05 -10.21
C ILE A 183 -10.83 6.47 -9.19
N TYR A 184 -10.39 6.25 -7.95
CA TYR A 184 -11.16 5.54 -6.93
C TYR A 184 -11.97 6.45 -6.01
N LYS A 185 -11.92 7.78 -6.20
CA LYS A 185 -12.75 8.74 -5.46
C LYS A 185 -14.25 8.41 -5.51
N PRO A 186 -14.87 8.05 -6.65
CA PRO A 186 -16.29 7.67 -6.70
C PRO A 186 -16.63 6.42 -5.87
N LEU A 187 -15.62 5.61 -5.51
CA LEU A 187 -15.78 4.43 -4.67
C LEU A 187 -15.54 4.72 -3.18
N GLY A 188 -15.39 5.98 -2.79
CA GLY A 188 -15.23 6.40 -1.39
C GLY A 188 -13.78 6.55 -0.93
N LEU A 189 -12.79 6.54 -1.83
CA LEU A 189 -11.42 6.94 -1.47
C LEU A 189 -11.37 8.47 -1.24
N PRO A 190 -10.71 8.98 -0.19
CA PRO A 190 -10.56 10.40 0.09
C PRO A 190 -9.95 11.17 -1.06
N GLU A 191 -10.43 12.40 -1.19
CA GLU A 191 -9.90 13.38 -2.12
C GLU A 191 -8.43 13.68 -1.83
N MET A 192 -7.73 14.16 -2.85
CA MET A 192 -6.35 14.59 -2.69
C MET A 192 -6.28 15.83 -1.80
N ASP A 193 -5.43 15.76 -0.76
CA ASP A 193 -5.10 16.88 0.12
C ASP A 193 -3.60 16.85 0.44
N TYR A 194 -3.14 17.84 1.22
CA TYR A 194 -1.73 17.93 1.60
C TYR A 194 -1.31 16.84 2.60
N ALA A 195 -2.20 16.45 3.51
CA ALA A 195 -1.88 15.44 4.52
C ALA A 195 -1.62 14.07 3.86
N ASN A 196 -2.49 13.67 2.94
CA ASN A 196 -2.33 12.44 2.18
C ASN A 196 -1.24 12.53 1.12
N LEU A 197 -0.91 13.71 0.58
CA LEU A 197 0.27 13.90 -0.26
C LEU A 197 1.56 13.53 0.49
N CYS A 198 1.72 14.05 1.71
CA CYS A 198 2.87 13.74 2.56
C CYS A 198 2.89 12.26 2.96
N GLY A 199 1.74 11.69 3.32
CA GLY A 199 1.59 10.26 3.61
C GLY A 199 2.02 9.37 2.44
N ASP A 200 1.48 9.66 1.25
CA ASP A 200 1.79 8.93 0.01
C ASP A 200 3.30 9.02 -0.32
N ALA A 201 3.91 10.21 -0.16
CA ALA A 201 5.33 10.40 -0.42
C ALA A 201 6.21 9.59 0.54
N MET A 202 5.90 9.59 1.85
CA MET A 202 6.67 8.82 2.83
C MET A 202 6.54 7.31 2.65
N LEU A 203 5.33 6.82 2.34
CA LEU A 203 5.12 5.42 2.00
C LEU A 203 5.95 5.04 0.76
N SER A 204 5.97 5.90 -0.25
CA SER A 204 6.71 5.68 -1.49
C SER A 204 8.23 5.62 -1.29
N VAL A 205 8.78 6.33 -0.30
CA VAL A 205 10.19 6.17 0.10
C VAL A 205 10.45 4.75 0.64
N SER A 206 9.58 4.21 1.48
CA SER A 206 9.70 2.83 1.97
C SER A 206 9.54 1.79 0.85
N ILE A 207 8.67 2.04 -0.15
CA ILE A 207 8.55 1.21 -1.35
C ILE A 207 9.81 1.30 -2.23
N GLY A 208 10.41 2.48 -2.36
CA GLY A 208 11.68 2.65 -3.07
C GLY A 208 12.80 1.81 -2.44
N ALA A 209 12.89 1.77 -1.11
CA ALA A 209 13.85 0.90 -0.41
C ALA A 209 13.54 -0.59 -0.62
N ALA A 210 12.27 -0.99 -0.62
CA ALA A 210 11.85 -2.35 -0.89
C ALA A 210 12.27 -2.82 -2.29
N THR A 211 11.94 -2.03 -3.31
CA THR A 211 12.24 -2.32 -4.71
C THR A 211 13.72 -2.15 -5.08
N GLY A 212 14.44 -1.26 -4.40
CA GLY A 212 15.90 -1.18 -4.51
C GLY A 212 16.59 -2.42 -3.92
N THR A 213 16.10 -2.92 -2.78
CA THR A 213 16.59 -4.18 -2.18
C THR A 213 16.24 -5.39 -3.07
N PHE A 214 15.13 -5.31 -3.81
CA PHE A 214 14.72 -6.34 -4.76
C PHE A 214 15.74 -6.53 -5.89
N VAL A 215 16.54 -5.52 -6.27
CA VAL A 215 17.67 -5.68 -7.20
C VAL A 215 18.67 -6.74 -6.70
N GLY A 216 18.69 -7.02 -5.39
CA GLY A 216 19.48 -8.11 -4.80
C GLY A 216 19.16 -9.51 -5.33
N THR A 217 18.01 -9.72 -5.99
CA THR A 217 17.67 -10.99 -6.65
C THR A 217 18.41 -11.20 -7.97
N ASP A 218 18.89 -10.12 -8.60
CA ASP A 218 19.58 -10.16 -9.89
C ASP A 218 21.05 -10.59 -9.70
N ILE A 219 21.37 -11.75 -10.25
CA ILE A 219 22.69 -12.37 -10.15
C ILE A 219 23.69 -11.87 -11.21
N SER A 220 23.26 -11.01 -12.14
CA SER A 220 24.14 -10.45 -13.18
C SER A 220 25.16 -9.45 -12.62
N PHE A 221 24.84 -8.82 -11.48
CA PHE A 221 25.72 -7.88 -10.78
C PHE A 221 26.79 -8.61 -9.96
N LYS A 222 28.04 -8.56 -10.42
CA LYS A 222 29.18 -9.21 -9.75
C LYS A 222 29.47 -8.67 -8.34
N ASP A 223 29.10 -7.42 -8.07
CA ASP A 223 29.27 -6.72 -6.80
C ASP A 223 28.00 -6.73 -5.93
N ASN A 224 27.01 -7.57 -6.26
CA ASN A 224 25.78 -7.73 -5.49
C ASN A 224 26.05 -8.43 -4.15
N PHE A 225 26.23 -7.62 -3.10
CA PHE A 225 26.42 -8.11 -1.73
C PHE A 225 25.14 -8.71 -1.10
N LEU A 226 23.97 -8.50 -1.70
CA LEU A 226 22.71 -9.10 -1.25
C LEU A 226 22.46 -10.50 -1.85
N MET A 227 23.20 -10.87 -2.90
CA MET A 227 23.06 -12.14 -3.61
C MET A 227 23.04 -13.37 -2.69
N PRO A 228 23.90 -13.49 -1.64
CA PRO A 228 23.86 -14.67 -0.77
C PRO A 228 22.51 -14.87 -0.06
N ALA A 229 21.81 -13.77 0.26
CA ALA A 229 20.53 -13.81 0.95
C ALA A 229 19.33 -13.89 -0.03
N PHE A 230 19.38 -13.14 -1.12
CA PHE A 230 18.21 -12.92 -1.98
C PHE A 230 18.39 -13.31 -3.44
N GLY A 231 19.61 -13.60 -3.89
CA GLY A 231 19.90 -13.97 -5.28
C GLY A 231 19.03 -15.14 -5.74
N VAL A 232 18.43 -15.01 -6.93
CA VAL A 232 17.64 -16.05 -7.57
C VAL A 232 18.48 -16.65 -8.70
N THR A 233 18.93 -17.88 -8.51
CA THR A 233 19.80 -18.59 -9.47
C THR A 233 19.01 -19.62 -10.27
N ASP A 234 19.48 -19.95 -11.47
CA ASP A 234 18.84 -20.95 -12.36
C ASP A 234 18.71 -22.35 -11.75
N SER A 235 19.46 -22.68 -10.70
CA SER A 235 19.35 -23.96 -9.98
C SER A 235 18.23 -24.00 -8.93
N MET A 236 17.58 -22.87 -8.64
CA MET A 236 16.50 -22.79 -7.65
C MET A 236 15.16 -23.16 -8.28
N SER A 237 14.24 -23.66 -7.46
CA SER A 237 12.85 -23.82 -7.90
C SER A 237 12.16 -22.46 -8.05
N ASP A 238 11.18 -22.38 -8.95
CA ASP A 238 10.36 -21.17 -9.15
C ASP A 238 9.76 -20.65 -7.83
N LEU A 239 9.29 -21.56 -6.98
CA LEU A 239 8.72 -21.22 -5.67
C LEU A 239 9.78 -20.61 -4.74
N GLU A 240 10.98 -21.17 -4.69
CA GLU A 240 12.08 -20.59 -3.91
C GLU A 240 12.43 -19.19 -4.42
N GLY A 241 12.49 -19.01 -5.75
CA GLY A 241 12.67 -17.70 -6.36
C GLY A 241 11.62 -16.69 -5.91
N CYS A 242 10.34 -17.07 -5.92
CA CYS A 242 9.24 -16.22 -5.48
C CYS A 242 9.36 -15.85 -3.98
N VAL A 243 9.76 -16.79 -3.13
CA VAL A 243 9.96 -16.54 -1.69
C VAL A 243 11.14 -15.59 -1.46
N ARG A 244 12.24 -15.73 -2.19
CA ARG A 244 13.40 -14.81 -2.11
C ARG A 244 13.03 -13.40 -2.57
N ALA A 245 12.29 -13.28 -3.67
CA ALA A 245 11.76 -12.01 -4.16
C ALA A 245 10.87 -11.30 -3.12
N GLY A 246 9.87 -12.00 -2.56
CA GLY A 246 9.04 -11.48 -1.47
C GLY A 246 9.84 -11.11 -0.21
N SER A 247 10.85 -11.91 0.13
CA SER A 247 11.70 -11.65 1.31
C SER A 247 12.59 -10.43 1.13
N SER A 248 13.13 -10.22 -0.07
CA SER A 248 14.00 -9.06 -0.37
C SER A 248 13.24 -7.73 -0.26
N THR A 249 12.04 -7.66 -0.84
CA THR A 249 11.16 -6.48 -0.74
C THR A 249 10.73 -6.23 0.70
N ALA A 250 10.37 -7.28 1.44
CA ALA A 250 10.05 -7.20 2.87
C ALA A 250 11.21 -6.64 3.69
N ALA A 251 12.44 -7.10 3.45
CA ALA A 251 13.64 -6.64 4.15
C ALA A 251 13.94 -5.16 3.88
N GLY A 252 13.89 -4.74 2.62
CA GLY A 252 14.10 -3.34 2.23
C GLY A 252 13.05 -2.41 2.83
N PHE A 253 11.78 -2.80 2.78
CA PHE A 253 10.69 -2.05 3.41
C PHE A 253 10.87 -1.95 4.92
N LEU A 254 11.16 -3.09 5.59
CA LEU A 254 11.35 -3.13 7.04
C LEU A 254 12.48 -2.20 7.48
N CYS A 255 13.61 -2.20 6.75
CA CYS A 255 14.75 -1.34 7.06
C CYS A 255 14.36 0.14 7.02
N MET A 256 13.80 0.60 5.89
CA MET A 256 13.44 2.01 5.73
C MET A 256 12.29 2.42 6.65
N GLN A 257 11.27 1.57 6.80
CA GLN A 257 10.15 1.86 7.68
C GLN A 257 10.58 1.88 9.16
N SER A 258 11.52 1.04 9.57
CA SER A 258 12.09 1.09 10.93
C SER A 258 12.81 2.40 11.17
N LEU A 259 13.60 2.88 10.19
CA LEU A 259 14.24 4.18 10.27
C LEU A 259 13.21 5.31 10.40
N GLN A 260 12.17 5.32 9.57
CA GLN A 260 11.07 6.29 9.67
C GLN A 260 10.35 6.19 11.03
N ASN A 261 10.14 4.99 11.57
CA ASN A 261 9.45 4.77 12.84
C ASN A 261 10.26 5.32 14.03
N ILE A 262 11.59 5.24 13.97
CA ILE A 262 12.51 5.71 15.02
C ILE A 262 12.75 7.23 14.93
N THR A 263 12.95 7.74 13.72
CA THR A 263 13.43 9.12 13.51
C THR A 263 12.31 10.15 13.38
N LEU A 264 11.14 9.78 12.85
CA LEU A 264 10.05 10.73 12.66
C LEU A 264 9.23 10.93 13.95
N PRO A 265 8.93 12.18 14.33
CA PRO A 265 8.08 12.45 15.49
C PRO A 265 6.66 11.92 15.30
N ARG A 266 5.92 11.76 16.40
CA ARG A 266 4.51 11.34 16.36
C ARG A 266 3.65 12.34 15.59
N GLY A 267 2.84 11.85 14.66
CA GLY A 267 2.01 12.64 13.75
C GLY A 267 2.70 13.00 12.43
N ALA A 268 3.97 12.65 12.26
CA ALA A 268 4.73 12.91 11.04
C ALA A 268 4.95 11.68 10.19
N ASN A 269 4.70 10.46 10.69
CA ASN A 269 4.83 9.23 9.90
C ASN A 269 3.50 8.93 9.19
N TRP A 270 3.54 8.31 8.01
CA TRP A 270 2.32 7.91 7.27
C TRP A 270 1.46 6.87 8.03
N LEU A 271 2.05 6.16 9.00
CA LEU A 271 1.34 5.25 9.92
C LEU A 271 0.64 5.97 11.08
N ASP A 272 0.90 7.26 11.31
CA ASP A 272 0.28 8.00 12.40
C ASP A 272 -1.09 8.55 11.99
N PRO A 273 -2.03 8.70 12.94
CA PRO A 273 -3.28 9.37 12.65
C PRO A 273 -2.97 10.84 12.36
N VAL A 274 -3.52 11.37 11.27
CA VAL A 274 -3.44 12.80 10.96
C VAL A 274 -4.11 13.55 12.12
N LYS A 275 -3.34 14.37 12.83
CA LYS A 275 -3.90 15.34 13.78
C LYS A 275 -4.53 16.46 12.95
N ILE A 276 -5.85 16.45 12.82
CA ILE A 276 -6.64 17.57 12.31
C ILE A 276 -7.12 18.38 13.51
#